data_AF-A0A9D4TR77-F1
#
_entry.id   AF-A0A9D4TR77-F1
#
_cell.length_a   1.000
_cell.length_b   1.000
_cell.length_c   1.000
_cell.angle_alpha   90.00
_cell.angle_beta   90.00
_cell.angle_gamma   90.00
#
_symmetry.space_group_name_H-M   'P 1'
#
loop_
_entity.id
_entity.type
_entity.pdbx_description
1 polymer ?
#
loop_
_entity_poly.entity_id
_entity_poly.type
_entity_poly.pdbx_seq_one_letter_code
_entity_poly.pdbx_strand_id
1 'polypeptide(L)'
;MSKLVDGIVEAQGLSESSKAQYLEKLSTLTKLTGQSLEWILDHPEEVYAAILKSYTSSSTHRAFIAAIKAVYHYNEGLQASKHAAYEKYAEYQAIASQVLQDRYMNAEPSDRERKNWVPWAEVLAKERELAATQCGSTDHLLLAMYCLIEPLRQDFGKLRVLLDRMPPSDSTRNFLAIARDGSWGKLILNQYKTAKHYSTFERDLPPNLLRIIKASLIANPRRYLFVTEHGLPYEKSNSFTQFSNRVLKRLFGRAFTVSMMRHSRISSIDFNVSTPGQLFSTAHNMRHSLATQQLYRRQVTPLPPQQPAAVTDPTDSHQGRITHGSNGERFIQLAL
;
A
#
# COMPACT_ATOMS: atom_id res chain seq x y z
N MET A 1 -11.08 26.70 -13.72
CA MET A 1 -10.84 25.31 -14.18
C MET A 1 -11.46 25.22 -15.58
N SER A 2 -10.77 24.65 -16.58
CA SER A 2 -11.27 24.57 -17.95
C SER A 2 -12.54 23.72 -18.03
N LYS A 3 -13.50 24.05 -18.91
CA LYS A 3 -14.72 23.24 -19.15
C LYS A 3 -14.41 21.79 -19.55
N LEU A 4 -13.20 21.55 -20.08
CA LEU A 4 -12.75 20.22 -20.49
C LEU A 4 -12.66 19.21 -19.32
N VAL A 5 -12.54 19.67 -18.07
CA VAL A 5 -12.51 18.76 -16.93
C VAL A 5 -13.91 18.32 -16.48
N ASP A 6 -14.96 19.04 -16.89
CA ASP A 6 -16.34 18.77 -16.47
C ASP A 6 -16.79 17.39 -16.94
N GLY A 7 -16.40 16.98 -18.16
CA GLY A 7 -16.64 15.62 -18.66
C GLY A 7 -16.11 14.51 -17.74
N ILE A 8 -14.93 14.70 -17.13
CA ILE A 8 -14.37 13.74 -16.16
C ILE A 8 -15.15 13.78 -14.84
N VAL A 9 -15.53 14.97 -14.38
CA VAL A 9 -16.27 15.17 -13.12
C VAL A 9 -17.65 14.52 -13.19
N GLU A 10 -18.33 14.68 -14.32
CA GLU A 10 -19.70 14.21 -14.56
C GLU A 10 -19.78 12.74 -15.00
N ALA A 11 -18.66 12.12 -15.37
CA ALA A 11 -18.61 10.73 -15.82
C ALA A 11 -19.16 9.75 -14.76
N GLN A 12 -20.36 9.19 -15.02
CA GLN A 12 -21.04 8.25 -14.12
C GLN A 12 -20.33 6.89 -14.00
N GLY A 13 -19.55 6.50 -15.02
CA GLY A 13 -18.77 5.26 -15.03
C GLY A 13 -17.45 5.32 -14.25
N LEU A 14 -17.02 6.51 -13.83
CA LEU A 14 -15.76 6.70 -13.11
C LEU A 14 -15.96 6.65 -11.60
N SER A 15 -15.05 5.95 -10.91
CA SER A 15 -14.96 6.10 -9.46
C SER A 15 -14.46 7.49 -9.09
N GLU A 16 -14.94 8.03 -7.97
CA GLU A 16 -14.46 9.31 -7.43
C GLU A 16 -12.94 9.34 -7.22
N SER A 17 -12.34 8.20 -6.84
CA SER A 17 -10.89 8.09 -6.71
C SER A 17 -10.15 8.24 -8.05
N SER A 18 -10.75 7.75 -9.14
CA SER A 18 -10.20 7.88 -10.49
C SER A 18 -10.32 9.31 -10.99
N LYS A 19 -11.47 9.96 -10.77
CA LYS A 19 -11.67 11.38 -11.11
C LYS A 19 -10.64 12.26 -10.41
N ALA A 20 -10.52 12.12 -9.10
CA ALA A 20 -9.54 12.86 -8.30
C ALA A 20 -8.11 12.65 -8.81
N GLN A 21 -7.73 11.40 -9.14
CA GLN A 21 -6.41 11.10 -9.67
C GLN A 21 -6.16 11.75 -11.03
N TYR A 22 -7.12 11.72 -11.96
CA TYR A 22 -6.97 12.36 -13.26
C TYR A 22 -6.85 13.88 -13.12
N LEU A 23 -7.73 14.51 -12.35
CA LEU A 23 -7.70 15.96 -12.13
C LEU A 23 -6.39 16.42 -11.48
N GLU A 24 -5.87 15.67 -10.50
CA GLU A 24 -4.57 15.95 -9.88
C GLU A 24 -3.44 15.90 -10.92
N LYS A 25 -3.43 14.91 -11.81
CA LYS A 25 -2.41 14.76 -12.85
C LYS A 25 -2.52 15.83 -13.92
N LEU A 26 -3.73 16.19 -14.35
CA LEU A 26 -3.94 17.31 -15.27
C LEU A 26 -3.48 18.63 -14.66
N SER A 27 -3.82 18.91 -13.39
CA SER A 27 -3.33 20.09 -12.68
C SER A 27 -1.80 20.10 -12.59
N THR A 28 -1.20 18.95 -12.28
CA THR A 28 0.26 18.83 -12.23
C THR A 28 0.89 19.08 -13.61
N LEU A 29 0.28 18.62 -14.70
CA LEU A 29 0.76 18.89 -16.06
C LEU A 29 0.70 20.37 -16.42
N THR A 30 -0.41 21.05 -16.14
CA THR A 30 -0.52 22.51 -16.40
C THR A 30 0.56 23.31 -15.66
N LYS A 31 0.89 22.91 -14.42
CA LYS A 31 2.00 23.52 -13.66
C LYS A 31 3.36 23.15 -14.22
N LEU A 32 3.53 21.91 -14.67
CA LEU A 32 4.79 21.40 -15.19
C LEU A 32 5.17 22.07 -16.51
N THR A 33 4.20 22.25 -17.41
CA THR A 33 4.43 22.85 -18.73
C THR A 33 4.29 24.38 -18.70
N GLY A 34 3.60 24.93 -17.71
CA GLY A 34 3.20 26.34 -17.69
C GLY A 34 2.10 26.66 -18.71
N GLN A 35 1.44 25.65 -19.26
CA GLN A 35 0.49 25.77 -20.38
C GLN A 35 -0.95 25.41 -19.95
N SER A 36 -1.91 25.86 -20.76
CA SER A 36 -3.32 25.50 -20.57
C SER A 36 -3.59 24.03 -20.89
N LEU A 37 -4.76 23.53 -20.44
CA LEU A 37 -5.17 22.17 -20.76
C LEU A 37 -5.42 22.00 -22.26
N GLU A 38 -6.01 23.00 -22.91
CA GLU A 38 -6.24 23.03 -24.35
C GLU A 38 -4.92 22.86 -25.12
N TRP A 39 -3.88 23.61 -24.72
CA TRP A 39 -2.55 23.50 -25.30
C TRP A 39 -1.96 22.10 -25.10
N ILE A 40 -2.08 21.54 -23.89
CA ILE A 40 -1.60 20.18 -23.59
C ILE A 40 -2.24 19.16 -24.55
N LEU A 41 -3.52 19.31 -24.90
CA LEU A 41 -4.19 18.40 -25.83
C LEU A 41 -3.72 18.55 -27.29
N ASP A 42 -3.02 19.62 -27.66
CA ASP A 42 -2.58 19.86 -29.04
C ASP A 42 -1.09 19.61 -29.26
N HIS A 43 -0.31 19.45 -28.19
CA HIS A 43 1.16 19.40 -28.23
C HIS A 43 1.70 18.13 -27.55
N PRO A 44 1.38 16.93 -28.06
CA PRO A 44 1.72 15.68 -27.39
C PRO A 44 3.23 15.46 -27.26
N GLU A 45 4.03 15.88 -28.25
CA GLU A 45 5.49 15.74 -28.26
C GLU A 45 6.13 16.51 -27.11
N GLU A 46 5.81 17.80 -26.97
CA GLU A 46 6.35 18.68 -25.95
C GLU A 46 5.90 18.26 -24.55
N VAL A 47 4.63 17.87 -24.40
CA VAL A 47 4.09 17.37 -23.13
C VAL A 47 4.79 16.08 -22.72
N TYR A 48 4.96 15.13 -23.64
CA TYR A 48 5.62 13.87 -23.33
C TYR A 48 7.11 14.08 -23.00
N ALA A 49 7.81 14.94 -23.74
CA ALA A 49 9.18 15.32 -23.43
C ALA A 49 9.30 15.94 -22.02
N ALA A 50 8.38 16.84 -21.64
CA ALA A 50 8.34 17.42 -20.30
C ALA A 50 8.10 16.37 -19.20
N ILE A 51 7.22 15.39 -19.45
CA ILE A 51 6.97 14.26 -18.54
C ILE A 51 8.23 13.41 -18.37
N LEU A 52 8.90 13.04 -19.46
CA LEU A 52 10.13 12.23 -19.42
C LEU A 52 11.26 12.94 -18.69
N LYS A 53 11.42 14.25 -18.91
CA LYS A 53 12.44 15.07 -18.24
C LYS A 53 12.24 15.14 -16.73
N SER A 54 10.98 15.11 -16.27
CA SER A 54 10.62 15.42 -14.87
C SER A 54 10.39 14.18 -14.01
N TYR A 55 10.07 13.05 -14.64
CA TYR A 55 9.76 11.81 -13.96
C TYR A 55 10.52 10.66 -14.60
N THR A 56 11.11 9.79 -13.79
CA THR A 56 11.87 8.63 -14.29
C THR A 56 11.02 7.36 -14.43
N SER A 57 9.88 7.29 -13.75
CA SER A 57 9.07 6.07 -13.69
C SER A 57 8.05 5.98 -14.82
N SER A 58 8.12 4.91 -15.63
CA SER A 58 7.13 4.60 -16.69
C SER A 58 5.69 4.46 -16.17
N SER A 59 5.51 4.03 -14.91
CA SER A 59 4.18 4.01 -14.27
C SER A 59 3.60 5.41 -14.07
N THR A 60 4.47 6.39 -13.83
CA THR A 60 4.07 7.79 -13.67
C THR A 60 3.78 8.40 -15.04
N HIS A 61 4.61 8.12 -16.05
CA HIS A 61 4.35 8.52 -17.44
C HIS A 61 2.98 8.03 -17.91
N ARG A 62 2.69 6.73 -17.74
CA ARG A 62 1.40 6.14 -18.09
C ARG A 62 0.23 6.80 -17.36
N ALA A 63 0.41 7.18 -16.09
CA ALA A 63 -0.66 7.82 -15.31
C ALA A 63 -0.98 9.23 -15.83
N PHE A 64 0.04 10.01 -16.23
CA PHE A 64 -0.17 11.31 -16.85
C PHE A 64 -0.88 11.18 -18.20
N ILE A 65 -0.41 10.28 -19.06
CA ILE A 65 -1.01 10.06 -20.39
C ILE A 65 -2.45 9.53 -20.26
N ALA A 66 -2.72 8.65 -19.30
CA ALA A 66 -4.08 8.18 -19.02
C ALA A 66 -5.02 9.30 -18.60
N ALA A 67 -4.55 10.27 -17.81
CA ALA A 67 -5.35 11.43 -17.43
C ALA A 67 -5.66 12.33 -18.63
N ILE A 68 -4.71 12.54 -19.53
CA ILE A 68 -4.91 13.26 -20.80
C ILE A 68 -5.94 12.54 -21.67
N LYS A 69 -5.77 11.23 -21.87
CA LYS A 69 -6.71 10.40 -22.64
C LYS A 69 -8.12 10.36 -22.05
N ALA A 70 -8.25 10.47 -20.73
CA ALA A 70 -9.54 10.61 -20.08
C ALA A 70 -10.28 11.89 -20.52
N VAL A 71 -9.56 13.00 -20.76
CA VAL A 71 -10.17 14.23 -21.30
C VAL A 71 -10.74 13.98 -22.69
N TYR A 72 -10.00 13.34 -23.61
CA TYR A 72 -10.54 13.00 -24.93
C TYR A 72 -11.75 12.07 -24.87
N HIS A 73 -11.73 11.09 -23.96
CA HIS A 73 -12.78 10.08 -23.87
C HIS A 73 -14.10 10.62 -23.29
N TYR A 74 -14.02 11.53 -22.31
CA TYR A 74 -15.20 12.06 -21.62
C TYR A 74 -15.69 13.41 -22.14
N ASN A 75 -15.12 13.92 -23.23
CA ASN A 75 -15.62 15.11 -23.92
C ASN A 75 -16.04 14.71 -25.33
N GLU A 76 -17.34 14.80 -25.62
CA GLU A 76 -17.92 14.37 -26.90
C GLU A 76 -17.27 15.09 -28.08
N GLY A 77 -16.95 14.34 -29.15
CA GLY A 77 -16.33 14.86 -30.36
C GLY A 77 -14.86 15.30 -30.23
N LEU A 78 -14.28 15.33 -29.02
CA LEU A 78 -12.92 15.81 -28.82
C LEU A 78 -11.88 14.86 -29.42
N GLN A 79 -12.06 13.56 -29.24
CA GLN A 79 -11.19 12.56 -29.85
C GLN A 79 -11.20 12.64 -31.39
N ALA A 80 -12.38 12.85 -31.99
CA ALA A 80 -12.51 12.95 -33.44
C ALA A 80 -11.90 14.26 -33.99
N SER A 81 -12.17 15.39 -33.33
CA SER A 81 -11.66 16.70 -33.75
C SER A 81 -10.14 16.85 -33.57
N LYS A 82 -9.54 16.11 -32.64
CA LYS A 82 -8.09 16.14 -32.35
C LYS A 82 -7.44 14.77 -32.52
N HIS A 83 -7.84 14.05 -33.57
CA HIS A 83 -7.46 12.64 -33.78
C HIS A 83 -5.93 12.42 -33.81
N ALA A 84 -5.19 13.25 -34.55
CA ALA A 84 -3.73 13.12 -34.67
C ALA A 84 -3.01 13.21 -33.31
N ALA A 85 -3.40 14.19 -32.47
CA ALA A 85 -2.83 14.34 -31.13
C ALA A 85 -3.23 13.19 -30.20
N TYR A 86 -4.47 12.72 -30.29
CA TYR A 86 -4.93 11.55 -29.54
C TYR A 86 -4.14 10.28 -29.89
N GLU A 87 -3.88 10.02 -31.18
CA GLU A 87 -3.09 8.86 -31.63
C GLU A 87 -1.66 8.93 -31.09
N LYS A 88 -1.05 10.12 -31.06
CA LYS A 88 0.27 10.31 -30.44
C LYS A 88 0.27 9.98 -28.96
N TYR A 89 -0.74 10.42 -28.21
CA TYR A 89 -0.88 10.00 -26.82
C TYR A 89 -1.14 8.50 -26.65
N ALA A 90 -1.84 7.85 -27.58
CA ALA A 90 -2.02 6.40 -27.57
C ALA A 90 -0.68 5.67 -27.79
N GLU A 91 0.14 6.14 -28.74
CA GLU A 91 1.50 5.66 -28.98
C GLU A 91 2.36 5.77 -27.72
N TYR A 92 2.41 6.94 -27.08
CA TYR A 92 3.18 7.14 -25.84
C TYR A 92 2.66 6.29 -24.68
N GLN A 93 1.35 6.06 -24.59
CA GLN A 93 0.80 5.14 -23.60
C GLN A 93 1.26 3.70 -23.85
N ALA A 94 1.33 3.27 -25.11
CA ALA A 94 1.82 1.95 -25.49
C ALA A 94 3.30 1.78 -25.13
N ILE A 95 4.14 2.77 -25.46
CA ILE A 95 5.57 2.79 -25.09
C ILE A 95 5.75 2.67 -23.58
N ALA A 96 5.07 3.51 -22.79
CA ALA A 96 5.17 3.46 -21.33
C ALA A 96 4.64 2.14 -20.74
N SER A 97 3.64 1.53 -21.39
CA SER A 97 3.08 0.25 -20.96
C SER A 97 4.00 -0.92 -21.29
N GLN A 98 4.67 -0.90 -22.45
CA GLN A 98 5.62 -1.93 -22.85
C GLN A 98 6.79 -2.03 -21.86
N VAL A 99 7.39 -0.88 -21.48
CA VAL A 99 8.48 -0.86 -20.49
C VAL A 99 8.06 -1.48 -19.15
N LEU A 100 6.82 -1.21 -18.69
CA LEU A 100 6.30 -1.82 -17.47
C LEU A 100 6.06 -3.32 -17.63
N GLN A 101 5.52 -3.73 -18.78
CA GLN A 101 5.24 -5.11 -19.09
C GLN A 101 6.53 -5.92 -19.14
N ASP A 102 7.56 -5.45 -19.86
CA ASP A 102 8.87 -6.10 -19.96
C ASP A 102 9.49 -6.29 -18.58
N ARG A 103 9.48 -5.24 -17.75
CA ARG A 103 9.97 -5.32 -16.37
C ARG A 103 9.23 -6.39 -15.55
N TYR A 104 7.91 -6.49 -15.69
CA TYR A 104 7.15 -7.52 -14.98
C TYR A 104 7.41 -8.93 -15.52
N MET A 105 7.54 -9.08 -16.84
CA MET A 105 7.83 -10.36 -17.49
C MET A 105 9.23 -10.87 -17.10
N ASN A 106 10.17 -9.97 -16.89
CA ASN A 106 11.53 -10.29 -16.46
C ASN A 106 11.70 -10.35 -14.93
N ALA A 107 10.62 -10.18 -14.16
CA ALA A 107 10.62 -10.19 -12.69
C ALA A 107 11.64 -9.20 -12.06
N GLU A 108 11.95 -8.11 -12.76
CA GLU A 108 12.97 -7.15 -12.35
C GLU A 108 12.43 -6.23 -11.24
N PRO A 109 13.10 -6.16 -10.07
CA PRO A 109 12.73 -5.20 -9.05
C PRO A 109 13.04 -3.77 -9.50
N SER A 110 12.20 -2.82 -9.13
CA SER A 110 12.53 -1.39 -9.19
C SER A 110 13.65 -1.02 -8.20
N ASP A 111 14.30 0.12 -8.38
CA ASP A 111 15.30 0.62 -7.42
C ASP A 111 14.76 0.76 -6.00
N ARG A 112 13.50 1.18 -5.91
CA ARG A 112 12.79 1.26 -4.62
C ARG A 112 12.62 -0.12 -4.00
N GLU A 113 12.27 -1.13 -4.80
CA GLU A 113 12.16 -2.51 -4.33
C GLU A 113 13.53 -3.03 -3.88
N ARG A 114 14.58 -2.89 -4.70
CA ARG A 114 15.96 -3.29 -4.35
C ARG A 114 16.42 -2.69 -3.02
N LYS A 115 16.24 -1.37 -2.84
CA LYS A 115 16.69 -0.66 -1.63
C LYS A 115 15.92 -1.06 -0.36
N ASN A 116 14.64 -1.38 -0.47
CA ASN A 116 13.76 -1.57 0.69
C ASN A 116 13.26 -3.01 0.84
N TRP A 117 13.81 -3.96 0.08
CA TRP A 117 13.37 -5.35 0.10
C TRP A 117 13.62 -5.97 1.47
N VAL A 118 12.69 -6.81 1.91
CA VAL A 118 12.81 -7.63 3.12
C VAL A 118 12.43 -9.05 2.71
N PRO A 119 13.36 -10.02 2.74
CA PRO A 119 13.07 -11.42 2.44
C PRO A 119 11.97 -11.97 3.36
N TRP A 120 11.14 -12.89 2.84
CA TRP A 120 10.00 -13.40 3.61
C TRP A 120 10.44 -14.10 4.90
N ALA A 121 11.59 -14.79 4.88
CA ALA A 121 12.18 -15.39 6.07
C ALA A 121 12.49 -14.36 7.18
N GLU A 122 12.97 -13.16 6.82
CA GLU A 122 13.22 -12.05 7.75
C GLU A 122 11.90 -11.51 8.32
N VAL A 123 10.85 -11.41 7.50
CA VAL A 123 9.51 -11.03 7.94
C VAL A 123 8.98 -12.01 9.00
N LEU A 124 9.10 -13.32 8.74
CA LEU A 124 8.68 -14.37 9.67
C LEU A 124 9.54 -14.40 10.95
N ALA A 125 10.84 -14.13 10.84
CA ALA A 125 11.71 -14.04 12.00
C ALA A 125 11.32 -12.87 12.91
N LYS A 126 11.03 -11.70 12.31
CA LYS A 126 10.54 -10.54 13.05
C LYS A 126 9.20 -10.83 13.72
N GLU A 127 8.26 -11.51 13.05
CA GLU A 127 6.99 -11.91 13.67
C GLU A 127 7.21 -12.78 14.92
N ARG A 128 8.08 -13.79 14.86
CA ARG A 128 8.41 -14.63 16.01
C ARG A 128 9.06 -13.86 17.16
N GLU A 129 9.95 -12.92 16.86
CA GLU A 129 10.55 -12.02 17.84
C GLU A 129 9.48 -11.18 18.56
N LEU A 130 8.55 -10.57 17.80
CA LEU A 130 7.44 -9.80 18.37
C LEU A 130 6.50 -10.68 19.20
N ALA A 131 6.29 -11.93 18.78
CA ALA A 131 5.48 -12.89 19.52
C ALA A 131 6.07 -13.23 20.90
N ALA A 132 7.40 -13.30 21.00
CA ALA A 132 8.11 -13.57 22.24
C ALA A 132 8.22 -12.34 23.17
N THR A 133 8.40 -11.15 22.60
CA THR A 133 8.75 -9.94 23.37
C THR A 133 7.59 -8.99 23.61
N GLN A 134 6.58 -8.97 22.73
CA GLN A 134 5.51 -7.98 22.73
C GLN A 134 4.20 -8.57 22.19
N CYS A 135 3.82 -9.74 22.71
CA CYS A 135 2.62 -10.46 22.31
C CYS A 135 1.37 -9.56 22.38
N GLY A 136 0.56 -9.50 21.31
CA GLY A 136 -0.65 -8.67 21.26
C GLY A 136 -0.43 -7.15 21.13
N SER A 137 0.80 -6.65 21.11
CA SER A 137 1.08 -5.24 20.78
C SER A 137 0.52 -4.87 19.40
N THR A 138 0.30 -3.58 19.14
CA THR A 138 -0.18 -3.09 17.84
C THR A 138 0.76 -3.50 16.69
N ASP A 139 2.07 -3.47 16.93
CA ASP A 139 3.09 -3.82 15.93
C ASP A 139 3.06 -5.32 15.62
N HIS A 140 3.01 -6.15 16.67
CA HIS A 140 2.88 -7.58 16.53
C HIS A 140 1.57 -7.97 15.84
N LEU A 141 0.44 -7.39 16.27
CA LEU A 141 -0.86 -7.66 15.66
C LEU A 141 -0.86 -7.31 14.16
N LEU A 142 -0.34 -6.14 13.79
CA LEU A 142 -0.26 -5.75 12.39
C LEU A 142 0.57 -6.74 11.57
N LEU A 143 1.76 -7.11 12.06
CA LEU A 143 2.63 -8.03 11.36
C LEU A 143 2.01 -9.43 11.27
N ALA A 144 1.44 -9.94 12.35
CA ALA A 144 0.78 -11.24 12.41
C ALA A 144 -0.41 -11.34 11.43
N MET A 145 -1.19 -10.27 11.28
CA MET A 145 -2.29 -10.18 10.29
C MET A 145 -1.82 -10.27 8.84
N TYR A 146 -0.53 -10.08 8.56
CA TYR A 146 0.05 -10.26 7.22
C TYR A 146 0.94 -11.49 7.07
N CYS A 147 1.29 -12.17 8.17
CA CYS A 147 2.22 -13.31 8.17
C CYS A 147 1.54 -14.64 8.46
N LEU A 148 0.60 -14.66 9.40
CA LEU A 148 -0.14 -15.87 9.79
C LEU A 148 -1.33 -16.14 8.86
N ILE A 149 -1.67 -15.17 8.04
CA ILE A 149 -2.58 -15.29 6.91
C ILE A 149 -1.92 -14.67 5.69
N GLU A 150 -2.26 -15.13 4.48
CA GLU A 150 -1.68 -14.58 3.26
C GLU A 150 -1.92 -13.07 3.18
N PRO A 151 -0.89 -12.29 2.81
CA PRO A 151 -0.92 -10.85 2.96
C PRO A 151 -1.96 -10.21 2.04
N LEU A 152 -3.05 -9.75 2.65
CA LEU A 152 -4.12 -8.99 2.00
C LEU A 152 -3.64 -7.59 1.58
N ARG A 153 -4.50 -6.78 0.95
CA ARG A 153 -4.17 -5.36 0.73
C ARG A 153 -4.26 -4.64 2.09
N GLN A 154 -4.25 -3.31 2.05
CA GLN A 154 -4.44 -2.46 3.23
C GLN A 154 -5.93 -2.36 3.62
N ASP A 155 -6.62 -3.50 3.72
CA ASP A 155 -8.09 -3.59 3.90
C ASP A 155 -8.51 -3.64 5.39
N PHE A 156 -7.56 -3.66 6.33
CA PHE A 156 -7.86 -3.82 7.77
C PHE A 156 -8.24 -2.53 8.50
N GLY A 157 -8.10 -1.35 7.87
CA GLY A 157 -8.34 -0.05 8.52
C GLY A 157 -9.78 0.20 8.97
N LYS A 158 -10.75 -0.51 8.38
CA LYS A 158 -12.19 -0.43 8.71
C LYS A 158 -12.76 -1.77 9.17
N LEU A 159 -11.93 -2.61 9.80
CA LEU A 159 -12.32 -3.95 10.22
C LEU A 159 -12.99 -3.91 11.61
N ARG A 160 -14.32 -4.00 11.64
CA ARG A 160 -15.10 -3.95 12.88
C ARG A 160 -15.07 -5.29 13.62
N VAL A 161 -14.82 -5.27 14.92
CA VAL A 161 -14.81 -6.46 15.76
C VAL A 161 -16.23 -6.80 16.24
N LEU A 162 -16.62 -8.06 16.09
CA LEU A 162 -17.85 -8.64 16.63
C LEU A 162 -17.48 -9.81 17.55
N LEU A 163 -17.99 -9.79 18.78
CA LEU A 163 -17.79 -10.85 19.76
C LEU A 163 -19.01 -11.77 19.78
N ASP A 164 -18.78 -13.07 19.68
CA ASP A 164 -19.77 -14.17 19.75
C ASP A 164 -20.94 -14.06 18.77
N ARG A 165 -20.73 -13.38 17.63
CA ARG A 165 -21.75 -13.27 16.60
C ARG A 165 -21.15 -13.00 15.23
N MET A 166 -21.86 -13.49 14.22
CA MET A 166 -21.63 -13.14 12.82
C MET A 166 -22.30 -11.81 12.47
N PRO A 167 -21.79 -11.07 11.47
CA PRO A 167 -22.50 -9.92 10.94
C PRO A 167 -23.81 -10.36 10.23
N PRO A 168 -24.76 -9.42 10.04
CA PRO A 168 -25.88 -9.63 9.12
C PRO A 168 -25.41 -10.00 7.71
N SER A 169 -26.19 -10.82 7.00
CA SER A 169 -25.85 -11.31 5.65
C SER A 169 -25.84 -10.21 4.58
N ASP A 170 -26.60 -9.14 4.76
CA ASP A 170 -26.69 -7.96 3.88
C ASP A 170 -25.66 -6.87 4.22
N SER A 171 -24.74 -7.17 5.13
CA SER A 171 -23.84 -6.16 5.65
C SER A 171 -22.79 -5.73 4.63
N THR A 172 -22.64 -4.42 4.45
CA THR A 172 -21.68 -3.85 3.50
C THR A 172 -20.32 -3.55 4.13
N ARG A 173 -20.13 -3.75 5.44
CA ARG A 173 -18.88 -3.40 6.14
C ARG A 173 -17.92 -4.59 6.26
N ASN A 174 -16.66 -4.33 6.59
CA ASN A 174 -15.69 -5.39 6.91
C ASN A 174 -15.77 -5.78 8.39
N PHE A 175 -15.71 -7.07 8.68
CA PHE A 175 -15.82 -7.60 10.04
C PHE A 175 -14.74 -8.60 10.39
N LEU A 176 -14.41 -8.60 11.67
CA LEU A 176 -13.70 -9.66 12.37
C LEU A 176 -14.68 -10.22 13.40
N ALA A 177 -15.27 -11.37 13.13
CA ALA A 177 -16.13 -12.08 14.06
C ALA A 177 -15.29 -13.09 14.85
N ILE A 178 -15.31 -13.02 16.18
CA ILE A 178 -14.49 -13.90 17.03
C ILE A 178 -15.29 -14.38 18.24
N ALA A 179 -15.01 -15.59 18.69
CA ALA A 179 -15.50 -16.11 19.95
C ALA A 179 -14.74 -15.46 21.12
N ARG A 180 -15.44 -15.15 22.22
CA ARG A 180 -14.82 -14.65 23.46
C ARG A 180 -13.85 -15.65 24.07
N ASP A 181 -14.15 -16.95 23.97
CA ASP A 181 -13.25 -18.02 24.40
C ASP A 181 -12.08 -18.26 23.43
N GLY A 182 -12.15 -17.73 22.21
CA GLY A 182 -11.13 -17.89 21.16
C GLY A 182 -11.18 -19.21 20.41
N SER A 183 -12.26 -19.98 20.56
CA SER A 183 -12.47 -21.25 19.87
C SER A 183 -12.59 -21.09 18.35
N TRP A 184 -13.12 -19.96 17.90
CA TRP A 184 -13.25 -19.65 16.48
C TRP A 184 -13.06 -18.15 16.19
N GLY A 185 -12.74 -17.85 14.94
CA GLY A 185 -12.87 -16.51 14.42
C GLY A 185 -12.74 -16.46 12.90
N LYS A 186 -13.39 -15.46 12.31
CA LYS A 186 -13.58 -15.31 10.88
C LYS A 186 -13.36 -13.87 10.45
N LEU A 187 -12.54 -13.71 9.41
CA LEU A 187 -12.33 -12.46 8.69
C LEU A 187 -13.34 -12.38 7.55
N ILE A 188 -14.08 -11.27 7.46
CA ILE A 188 -15.14 -11.05 6.48
C ILE A 188 -14.90 -9.70 5.82
N LEU A 189 -14.60 -9.69 4.51
CA LEU A 189 -14.37 -8.47 3.73
C LEU A 189 -15.47 -8.31 2.68
N ASN A 190 -16.25 -7.24 2.83
CA ASN A 190 -17.31 -6.80 1.91
C ASN A 190 -16.90 -5.55 1.12
N GLN A 191 -16.09 -4.67 1.73
CA GLN A 191 -15.51 -3.48 1.11
C GLN A 191 -14.05 -3.72 0.81
N TYR A 192 -13.74 -3.92 -0.47
CA TYR A 192 -12.39 -3.97 -0.99
C TYR A 192 -12.38 -3.56 -2.47
N LYS A 193 -11.18 -3.26 -3.00
CA LYS A 193 -11.00 -2.66 -4.34
C LYS A 193 -11.77 -3.35 -5.47
N THR A 194 -11.99 -4.65 -5.38
CA THR A 194 -12.62 -5.47 -6.43
C THR A 194 -13.96 -6.09 -6.00
N ALA A 195 -14.57 -5.62 -4.90
CA ALA A 195 -15.83 -6.16 -4.39
C ALA A 195 -17.00 -6.07 -5.38
N LYS A 196 -16.95 -5.16 -6.36
CA LYS A 196 -17.94 -5.12 -7.44
C LYS A 196 -17.93 -6.36 -8.34
N HIS A 197 -16.78 -7.03 -8.46
CA HIS A 197 -16.59 -8.18 -9.34
C HIS A 197 -16.52 -9.51 -8.58
N TYR A 198 -16.34 -9.47 -7.26
CA TYR A 198 -16.16 -10.65 -6.43
C TYR A 198 -17.10 -10.59 -5.23
N SER A 199 -17.66 -11.73 -4.85
CA SER A 199 -18.51 -11.87 -3.66
C SER A 199 -17.74 -11.59 -2.36
N THR A 200 -18.46 -11.56 -1.24
CA THR A 200 -17.89 -11.49 0.11
C THR A 200 -16.72 -12.47 0.26
N PHE A 201 -15.60 -11.96 0.76
CA PHE A 201 -14.47 -12.81 1.10
C PHE A 201 -14.56 -13.20 2.57
N GLU A 202 -14.57 -14.50 2.82
CA GLU A 202 -14.54 -15.06 4.17
C GLU A 202 -13.31 -15.92 4.35
N ARG A 203 -12.77 -15.90 5.57
CA ARG A 203 -11.64 -16.74 5.93
C ARG A 203 -11.63 -17.03 7.42
N ASP A 204 -11.45 -18.30 7.76
CA ASP A 204 -11.20 -18.71 9.14
C ASP A 204 -9.79 -18.32 9.57
N LEU A 205 -9.69 -17.84 10.81
CA LEU A 205 -8.44 -17.39 11.38
C LEU A 205 -7.73 -18.54 12.09
N PRO A 206 -6.41 -18.71 11.88
CA PRO A 206 -5.66 -19.75 12.57
C PRO A 206 -5.62 -19.47 14.08
N PRO A 207 -5.58 -20.51 14.94
CA PRO A 207 -5.60 -20.36 16.40
C PRO A 207 -4.51 -19.43 16.94
N ASN A 208 -3.31 -19.47 16.36
CA ASN A 208 -2.21 -18.58 16.74
C ASN A 208 -2.54 -17.09 16.52
N LEU A 209 -3.19 -16.77 15.40
CA LEU A 209 -3.61 -15.40 15.12
C LEU A 209 -4.76 -14.97 16.03
N LEU A 210 -5.70 -15.88 16.33
CA LEU A 210 -6.78 -15.61 17.30
C LEU A 210 -6.21 -15.28 18.67
N ARG A 211 -5.23 -16.04 19.15
CA ARG A 211 -4.54 -15.76 20.43
C ARG A 211 -3.94 -14.35 20.46
N ILE A 212 -3.28 -13.94 19.37
CA ILE A 212 -2.67 -12.60 19.25
C ILE A 212 -3.72 -11.50 19.23
N ILE A 213 -4.78 -11.67 18.45
CA ILE A 213 -5.91 -10.75 18.39
C ILE A 213 -6.54 -10.58 19.77
N LYS A 214 -6.80 -11.68 20.48
CA LYS A 214 -7.38 -11.64 21.83
C LYS A 214 -6.47 -10.93 22.82
N ALA A 215 -5.19 -11.27 22.86
CA ALA A 215 -4.22 -10.58 23.70
C ALA A 215 -4.23 -9.07 23.44
N SER A 216 -4.29 -8.68 22.16
CA SER A 216 -4.38 -7.27 21.76
C SER A 216 -5.67 -6.58 22.19
N LEU A 217 -6.82 -7.25 22.08
CA LEU A 217 -8.13 -6.70 22.45
C LEU A 217 -8.33 -6.66 23.96
N ILE A 218 -7.73 -7.59 24.72
CA ILE A 218 -7.72 -7.56 26.19
C ILE A 218 -6.87 -6.38 26.67
N ALA A 219 -5.67 -6.21 26.12
CA ALA A 219 -4.78 -5.12 26.50
C ALA A 219 -5.33 -3.74 26.08
N ASN A 220 -5.99 -3.66 24.92
CA ASN A 220 -6.53 -2.41 24.39
C ASN A 220 -7.95 -2.62 23.83
N PRO A 221 -9.01 -2.63 24.66
CA PRO A 221 -10.38 -2.86 24.22
C PRO A 221 -10.84 -1.82 23.18
N ARG A 222 -11.38 -2.29 22.04
CA ARG A 222 -11.76 -1.42 20.92
C ARG A 222 -12.78 -2.07 19.99
N ARG A 223 -13.56 -1.25 19.28
CA ARG A 223 -14.60 -1.69 18.33
C ARG A 223 -14.07 -2.04 16.94
N TYR A 224 -12.88 -1.57 16.59
CA TYR A 224 -12.22 -1.83 15.31
C TYR A 224 -10.84 -2.41 15.57
N LEU A 225 -10.40 -3.36 14.74
CA LEU A 225 -9.15 -4.09 14.98
C LEU A 225 -7.95 -3.14 15.06
N PHE A 226 -7.93 -2.10 14.23
CA PHE A 226 -6.98 -1.00 14.30
C PHE A 226 -7.76 0.31 14.42
N VAL A 227 -7.26 1.19 15.29
CA VAL A 227 -7.84 2.52 15.54
C VAL A 227 -6.76 3.59 15.44
N THR A 228 -7.17 4.83 15.22
CA THR A 228 -6.32 6.02 15.34
C THR A 228 -5.99 6.30 16.81
N GLU A 229 -5.15 7.31 17.04
CA GLU A 229 -4.85 7.82 18.40
C GLU A 229 -6.09 8.27 19.18
N HIS A 230 -7.18 8.62 18.48
CA HIS A 230 -8.46 9.00 19.08
C HIS A 230 -9.44 7.81 19.26
N GLY A 231 -9.00 6.58 19.01
CA GLY A 231 -9.85 5.39 19.12
C GLY A 231 -10.86 5.21 17.98
N LEU A 232 -10.74 5.99 16.90
CA LEU A 232 -11.64 5.94 15.73
C LEU A 232 -11.09 5.02 14.63
N PRO A 233 -11.94 4.46 13.75
CA PRO A 233 -11.47 3.70 12.59
C PRO A 233 -10.70 4.57 11.58
N TYR A 234 -9.88 3.95 10.75
CA TYR A 234 -9.16 4.63 9.67
C TYR A 234 -10.10 4.91 8.48
N GLU A 235 -10.87 6.00 8.56
CA GLU A 235 -11.90 6.32 7.57
C GLU A 235 -11.34 6.77 6.21
N LYS A 236 -10.23 7.52 6.21
CA LYS A 236 -9.60 8.00 4.98
C LYS A 236 -8.83 6.86 4.32
N SER A 237 -9.03 6.67 3.02
CA SER A 237 -8.46 5.55 2.23
C SER A 237 -6.95 5.38 2.41
N ASN A 238 -6.18 6.46 2.51
CA ASN A 238 -4.73 6.42 2.66
C ASN A 238 -4.24 6.43 4.12
N SER A 239 -5.13 6.62 5.11
CA SER A 239 -4.69 6.78 6.50
C SER A 239 -4.15 5.47 7.11
N PHE A 240 -4.84 4.35 6.88
CA PHE A 240 -4.36 3.03 7.29
C PHE A 240 -3.10 2.61 6.52
N THR A 241 -3.01 2.99 5.25
CA THR A 241 -1.81 2.79 4.41
C THR A 241 -0.59 3.46 5.02
N GLN A 242 -0.72 4.72 5.44
CA GLN A 242 0.37 5.44 6.08
C GLN A 242 0.72 4.83 7.44
N PHE A 243 -0.28 4.49 8.26
CA PHE A 243 -0.08 3.82 9.55
C PHE A 243 0.70 2.51 9.38
N SER A 244 0.22 1.60 8.53
CA SER A 244 0.87 0.30 8.31
C SER A 244 2.29 0.46 7.77
N ASN A 245 2.53 1.36 6.81
CA ASN A 245 3.86 1.62 6.29
C ASN A 245 4.80 2.24 7.34
N ARG A 246 4.31 3.08 8.26
CA ARG A 246 5.12 3.61 9.38
C ARG A 246 5.53 2.50 10.34
N VAL A 247 4.61 1.60 10.69
CA VAL A 247 4.90 0.45 11.55
C VAL A 247 5.94 -0.45 10.88
N LEU A 248 5.73 -0.84 9.61
CA LEU A 248 6.69 -1.66 8.87
C LEU A 248 8.05 -0.98 8.74
N LYS A 249 8.09 0.34 8.51
CA LYS A 249 9.35 1.09 8.47
C LYS A 249 10.10 1.05 9.79
N ARG A 250 9.39 1.18 10.92
CA ARG A 250 9.98 1.06 12.25
C ARG A 250 10.51 -0.36 12.48
N LEU A 251 9.75 -1.39 12.12
CA LEU A 251 10.11 -2.79 12.36
C LEU A 251 11.34 -3.26 11.56
N PHE A 252 11.50 -2.78 10.33
CA PHE A 252 12.55 -3.26 9.41
C PHE A 252 13.63 -2.22 9.10
N GLY A 253 13.51 -0.98 9.59
CA GLY A 253 14.43 0.11 9.26
C GLY A 253 14.44 0.54 7.79
N ARG A 254 13.57 -0.05 6.95
CA ARG A 254 13.49 0.17 5.50
C ARG A 254 12.12 0.73 5.14
N ALA A 255 11.96 1.43 4.01
CA ALA A 255 10.64 1.88 3.54
C ALA A 255 9.80 0.73 2.96
N PHE A 256 9.74 -0.39 3.69
CA PHE A 256 9.02 -1.61 3.39
C PHE A 256 7.52 -1.36 3.54
N THR A 257 6.75 -1.80 2.55
CA THR A 257 5.31 -1.55 2.48
C THR A 257 4.56 -2.87 2.41
N VAL A 258 3.25 -2.84 2.67
CA VAL A 258 2.38 -4.02 2.51
C VAL A 258 2.47 -4.57 1.08
N SER A 259 2.60 -3.71 0.05
CA SER A 259 2.79 -4.19 -1.32
C SER A 259 4.10 -4.97 -1.47
N MET A 260 5.20 -4.47 -0.92
CA MET A 260 6.49 -5.17 -0.96
C MET A 260 6.46 -6.47 -0.16
N MET A 261 5.72 -6.50 0.96
CA MET A 261 5.49 -7.72 1.73
C MET A 261 4.77 -8.80 0.92
N ARG A 262 3.77 -8.41 0.13
CA ARG A 262 3.10 -9.32 -0.80
C ARG A 262 4.05 -9.85 -1.88
N HIS A 263 4.89 -9.00 -2.45
CA HIS A 263 5.93 -9.42 -3.38
C HIS A 263 6.92 -10.39 -2.72
N SER A 264 7.34 -10.12 -1.49
CA SER A 264 8.24 -10.96 -0.72
C SER A 264 7.63 -12.34 -0.46
N ARG A 265 6.37 -12.42 -0.01
CA ARG A 265 5.64 -13.68 0.17
C ARG A 265 5.56 -14.49 -1.12
N ILE A 266 5.15 -13.87 -2.23
CA ILE A 266 5.03 -14.59 -3.50
C ILE A 266 6.39 -15.04 -4.03
N SER A 267 7.43 -14.22 -3.87
CA SER A 267 8.79 -14.58 -4.31
C SER A 267 9.42 -15.68 -3.46
N SER A 268 8.89 -15.97 -2.27
CA SER A 268 9.32 -17.10 -1.44
C SER A 268 8.64 -18.42 -1.79
N ILE A 269 7.68 -18.43 -2.74
CA ILE A 269 7.00 -19.65 -3.17
C ILE A 269 7.86 -20.33 -4.23
N ASP A 270 8.14 -21.61 -4.03
CA ASP A 270 8.73 -22.43 -5.09
C ASP A 270 7.63 -22.87 -6.07
N PHE A 271 7.58 -22.19 -7.21
CA PHE A 271 6.60 -22.48 -8.27
C PHE A 271 6.86 -23.80 -9.00
N ASN A 272 8.07 -24.36 -8.90
CA ASN A 272 8.39 -25.66 -9.50
C ASN A 272 7.84 -26.82 -8.66
N VAL A 273 7.64 -26.58 -7.36
CA VAL A 273 7.14 -27.58 -6.40
C VAL A 273 5.65 -27.39 -6.09
N SER A 274 5.15 -26.15 -6.16
CA SER A 274 3.76 -25.85 -5.80
C SER A 274 2.76 -26.39 -6.82
N THR A 275 1.69 -27.03 -6.34
CA THR A 275 0.62 -27.51 -7.21
C THR A 275 -0.27 -26.35 -7.71
N PRO A 276 -0.96 -26.51 -8.85
CA PRO A 276 -1.92 -25.50 -9.32
C PRO A 276 -2.98 -25.12 -8.27
N GLY A 277 -3.45 -26.10 -7.47
CA GLY A 277 -4.41 -25.85 -6.40
C GLY A 277 -3.85 -24.99 -5.27
N GLN A 278 -2.59 -25.19 -4.87
CA GLN A 278 -1.92 -24.35 -3.87
C GLN A 278 -1.70 -22.92 -4.37
N LEU A 279 -1.30 -22.77 -5.63
CA LEU A 279 -1.14 -21.46 -6.26
C LEU A 279 -2.47 -20.73 -6.37
N PHE A 280 -3.54 -21.42 -6.77
CA PHE A 280 -4.89 -20.86 -6.83
C PHE A 280 -5.39 -20.43 -5.45
N SER A 281 -5.20 -21.27 -4.42
CA SER A 281 -5.56 -20.94 -3.04
C SER A 281 -4.83 -19.70 -2.54
N THR A 282 -3.51 -19.63 -2.79
CA THR A 282 -2.70 -18.44 -2.45
C THR A 282 -3.23 -17.19 -3.16
N ALA A 283 -3.48 -17.26 -4.47
CA ALA A 283 -4.00 -16.15 -5.26
C ALA A 283 -5.35 -15.67 -4.72
N HIS A 284 -6.25 -16.62 -4.44
CA HIS A 284 -7.57 -16.37 -3.88
C HIS A 284 -7.47 -15.68 -2.52
N ASN A 285 -6.65 -16.22 -1.60
CA ASN A 285 -6.48 -15.70 -0.24
C ASN A 285 -5.86 -14.30 -0.21
N MET A 286 -5.00 -13.96 -1.18
CA MET A 286 -4.42 -12.63 -1.34
C MET A 286 -5.29 -11.66 -2.18
N ARG A 287 -6.45 -12.12 -2.67
CA ARG A 287 -7.40 -11.36 -3.52
C ARG A 287 -6.80 -10.85 -4.84
N HIS A 288 -6.17 -11.75 -5.59
CA HIS A 288 -5.63 -11.49 -6.93
C HIS A 288 -5.82 -12.68 -7.87
N SER A 289 -5.70 -12.42 -9.17
CA SER A 289 -5.67 -13.49 -10.18
C SER A 289 -4.32 -14.21 -10.18
N LEU A 290 -4.30 -15.44 -10.72
CA LEU A 290 -3.05 -16.19 -10.91
C LEU A 290 -2.06 -15.43 -11.81
N ALA A 291 -2.55 -14.75 -12.85
CA ALA A 291 -1.72 -13.87 -13.68
C ALA A 291 -1.08 -12.76 -12.83
N THR A 292 -1.85 -12.09 -11.97
CA THR A 292 -1.29 -11.07 -11.06
C THR A 292 -0.28 -11.68 -10.08
N GLN A 293 -0.49 -12.93 -9.63
CA GLN A 293 0.47 -13.64 -8.78
C GLN A 293 1.81 -13.82 -9.47
N GLN A 294 1.83 -14.23 -10.73
CA GLN A 294 3.08 -14.38 -11.48
C GLN A 294 3.82 -13.05 -11.59
N LEU A 295 3.10 -11.95 -11.87
CA LEU A 295 3.69 -10.59 -11.94
C LEU A 295 4.22 -10.08 -10.59
N TYR A 296 3.93 -10.74 -9.47
CA TYR A 296 4.45 -10.37 -8.16
C TYR A 296 5.81 -10.99 -7.84
N ARG A 297 6.25 -11.97 -8.63
CA ARG A 297 7.57 -12.58 -8.48
C ARG A 297 8.65 -11.53 -8.69
N ARG A 298 9.70 -11.60 -7.88
CA ARG A 298 10.89 -10.77 -8.00
C ARG A 298 12.13 -11.63 -7.83
N GLN A 299 13.10 -11.43 -8.70
CA GLN A 299 14.46 -11.90 -8.49
C GLN A 299 15.21 -10.79 -7.76
N VAL A 300 15.22 -10.84 -6.43
CA VAL A 300 15.94 -9.87 -5.61
C VAL A 300 17.12 -10.57 -4.97
N THR A 301 18.33 -10.26 -5.43
CA THR A 301 19.54 -10.47 -4.63
C THR A 301 19.54 -9.40 -3.53
N PRO A 302 19.40 -9.75 -2.25
CA PRO A 302 19.43 -8.76 -1.18
C PRO A 302 20.79 -8.04 -1.23
N LEU A 303 20.77 -6.71 -1.19
CA LEU A 303 22.01 -5.98 -0.95
C LEU A 303 22.56 -6.41 0.42
N PRO A 304 23.90 -6.54 0.58
CA PRO A 304 24.49 -6.80 1.89
C PRO A 304 23.91 -5.84 2.92
N PRO A 305 23.68 -6.28 4.17
CA PRO A 305 23.20 -5.39 5.21
C PRO A 305 24.11 -4.16 5.24
N GLN A 306 23.52 -2.98 5.02
CA GLN A 306 24.26 -1.74 5.20
C GLN A 306 24.73 -1.75 6.64
N GLN A 307 26.05 -1.82 6.84
CA GLN A 307 26.63 -1.63 8.16
C GLN A 307 26.02 -0.33 8.71
N PRO A 308 25.59 -0.31 9.98
CA PRO A 308 25.11 0.92 10.59
C PRO A 308 26.17 1.99 10.29
N ALA A 309 25.74 3.08 9.67
CA ALA A 309 26.62 4.19 9.34
C ALA A 309 27.46 4.45 10.60
N ALA A 310 28.78 4.30 10.46
CA ALA A 310 29.70 4.53 11.56
C ALA A 310 29.27 5.86 12.19
N VAL A 311 28.85 5.80 13.44
CA VAL A 311 28.59 7.00 14.22
C VAL A 311 29.96 7.66 14.28
N THR A 312 30.19 8.64 13.41
CA THR A 312 31.33 9.53 13.51
C THR A 312 31.11 10.27 14.81
N ASP A 313 31.76 9.78 15.86
CA ASP A 313 31.75 10.37 17.18
C ASP A 313 32.22 11.82 17.05
N PRO A 314 31.36 12.82 17.29
CA PRO A 314 31.77 14.21 17.24
C PRO A 314 32.39 14.55 18.60
N THR A 315 33.48 13.88 18.94
CA THR A 315 34.28 14.20 20.13
C THR A 315 35.75 14.28 19.75
N ASP A 316 36.07 15.26 18.90
CA ASP A 316 37.41 15.84 18.91
C ASP A 316 37.38 17.30 18.45
N SER A 317 36.86 18.17 19.31
CA SER A 317 37.20 19.60 19.36
C SER A 317 36.41 20.27 20.47
N HIS A 318 36.97 20.28 21.68
CA HIS A 318 36.99 21.41 22.61
C HIS A 318 37.33 20.93 24.02
N GLN A 319 38.62 20.79 24.29
CA GLN A 319 39.12 21.09 25.64
C GLN A 319 38.98 22.60 25.84
N GLY A 320 38.08 23.00 26.75
CA GLY A 320 37.90 24.41 27.10
C GLY A 320 36.81 24.66 28.14
N ARG A 321 37.27 24.85 29.39
CA ARG A 321 36.59 25.47 30.55
C ARG A 321 35.57 24.65 31.36
N ILE A 322 36.11 24.17 32.48
CA ILE A 322 35.48 24.02 33.79
C ILE A 322 34.78 25.33 34.20
N THR A 323 33.50 25.26 34.58
CA THR A 323 32.94 26.05 35.69
C THR A 323 31.84 25.26 36.41
N HIS A 324 31.93 25.28 37.74
CA HIS A 324 30.98 24.70 38.68
C HIS A 324 29.61 25.39 38.64
N GLY A 325 28.55 24.62 38.83
CA GLY A 325 27.21 25.12 39.14
C GLY A 325 26.29 23.98 39.55
N SER A 326 26.06 23.88 40.86
CA SER A 326 25.19 22.91 41.52
C SER A 326 23.70 23.28 41.41
N ASN A 327 22.86 22.33 41.84
CA ASN A 327 21.40 22.40 42.09
C ASN A 327 20.56 22.00 40.88
N GLY A 328 19.57 21.13 40.97
CA GLY A 328 18.94 20.46 42.10
C GLY A 328 17.74 19.69 41.54
N GLU A 329 17.49 18.54 42.14
CA GLU A 329 16.40 17.61 41.82
C GLU A 329 15.02 18.30 41.88
N ARG A 330 14.07 17.84 41.05
CA ARG A 330 12.74 17.43 41.54
C ARG A 330 11.93 16.64 40.50
N PHE A 331 11.68 15.40 40.89
CA PHE A 331 10.57 14.53 40.49
C PHE A 331 9.22 15.23 40.67
N ILE A 332 8.27 14.99 39.74
CA ILE A 332 6.85 14.75 40.07
C ILE A 332 6.31 13.66 39.12
N GLN A 333 6.00 12.50 39.69
CA GLN A 333 5.06 11.51 39.17
C GLN A 333 3.62 12.01 39.38
N LEU A 334 2.72 11.69 38.45
CA LEU A 334 1.28 11.59 38.73
C LEU A 334 0.72 10.37 38.00
N ALA A 335 0.37 9.36 38.82
CA ALA A 335 -0.56 8.27 38.53
C ALA A 335 -2.00 8.83 38.58
N LEU A 336 -3.07 8.25 38.02
CA LEU A 336 -3.49 6.86 37.73
C LEU A 336 -4.34 6.84 36.46
#